data_AF-A0A838NNL5-F1
#
_entry.id   AF-A0A838NNL5-F1
#
_cell.length_a   1.000
_cell.length_b   1.000
_cell.length_c   1.000
_cell.angle_alpha   90.00
_cell.angle_beta   90.00
_cell.angle_gamma   90.00
#
_symmetry.space_group_name_H-M   'P 1'
#
loop_
_entity.id
_entity.type
_entity.pdbx_description
1 polymer ?
#
loop_
_entity_poly.entity_id
_entity_poly.type
_entity_poly.pdbx_seq_one_letter_code
_entity_poly.pdbx_strand_id
1 'polypeptide(L)' 'MATSDSATLAYLDTRETVDDFLDDISGVREIAVDTEGASFHRFIDRIYLLQITTRERSAIIDPLPIGMP' A
#
# COMPACT_ATOMS: atom_id res chain seq x y z
N MET A 1 13.53 -15.93 -20.96
CA MET A 1 12.35 -16.61 -20.40
C MET A 1 12.01 -15.93 -19.09
N ALA A 2 11.29 -14.80 -19.16
CA ALA A 2 10.86 -14.09 -17.95
C ALA A 2 9.66 -14.85 -17.39
N THR A 3 9.86 -15.56 -16.28
CA THR A 3 8.77 -16.08 -15.47
C THR A 3 7.99 -14.87 -14.97
N SER A 4 6.79 -14.67 -15.51
CA SER A 4 5.79 -13.77 -14.94
C SER A 4 5.40 -14.35 -13.59
N ASP A 5 6.19 -14.03 -12.57
CA ASP A 5 5.81 -14.27 -11.19
C ASP A 5 4.62 -13.35 -10.92
N SER A 6 3.42 -13.92 -10.93
CA SER A 6 2.19 -13.21 -10.61
C SER A 6 2.21 -12.95 -9.11
N ALA A 7 3.09 -12.06 -8.66
CA ALA A 7 3.11 -11.56 -7.30
C ALA A 7 1.69 -11.06 -7.01
N THR A 8 1.01 -11.73 -6.08
CA THR A 8 -0.38 -11.42 -5.75
C THR A 8 -0.40 -10.04 -5.13
N LEU A 9 -1.10 -9.11 -5.78
CA LEU A 9 -1.28 -7.74 -5.30
C LEU A 9 -2.47 -7.70 -4.33
N ALA A 10 -2.21 -7.33 -3.08
CA ALA A 10 -3.26 -7.16 -2.09
C ALA A 10 -3.87 -5.74 -2.17
N TYR A 11 -5.19 -5.65 -2.04
CA TYR A 11 -5.89 -4.39 -1.83
C TYR A 11 -6.37 -4.35 -0.38
N LEU A 12 -5.95 -3.33 0.37
CA LEU A 12 -6.16 -3.24 1.82
C LEU A 12 -6.94 -1.96 2.13
N ASP A 13 -8.16 -2.09 2.64
CA ASP A 13 -9.07 -0.98 2.93
C ASP A 13 -9.62 -1.00 4.37
N THR A 14 -9.14 -1.93 5.20
CA THR A 14 -9.47 -2.00 6.62
C THR A 14 -8.21 -1.88 7.47
N ARG A 15 -8.34 -1.34 8.68
CA ARG A 15 -7.20 -1.26 9.63
C ARG A 15 -6.61 -2.64 9.92
N GLU A 16 -7.46 -3.63 10.18
CA GLU A 16 -7.06 -5.01 10.49
C GLU A 16 -6.19 -5.61 9.38
N THR A 17 -6.62 -5.52 8.12
CA THR A 17 -5.85 -6.09 7.00
C THR A 17 -4.56 -5.33 6.71
N VAL A 18 -4.50 -4.04 7.04
CA VAL A 18 -3.26 -3.26 6.98
C VAL A 18 -2.30 -3.68 8.09
N ASP A 19 -2.77 -3.80 9.33
CA ASP A 19 -1.95 -4.22 10.47
C ASP A 19 -1.35 -5.61 10.22
N ASP A 20 -2.17 -6.57 9.76
CA ASP A 20 -1.72 -7.92 9.39
C ASP A 20 -0.63 -7.89 8.30
N PHE A 21 -0.79 -7.04 7.28
CA PHE A 21 0.20 -6.90 6.21
C PHE A 21 1.51 -6.28 6.73
N LEU A 22 1.43 -5.26 7.58
CA LEU A 22 2.60 -4.60 8.16
C LEU A 22 3.38 -5.54 9.07
N ASP A 23 2.69 -6.38 9.84
CA ASP A 23 3.31 -7.41 10.66
C ASP A 23 4.02 -8.46 9.79
N ASP A 24 3.39 -8.92 8.69
CA ASP A 24 3.99 -9.87 7.73
C ASP A 24 5.30 -9.34 7.12
N ILE A 25 5.35 -8.04 6.78
CA ILE A 25 6.53 -7.44 6.14
C ILE A 25 7.52 -6.81 7.14
N SER A 26 7.25 -6.83 8.45
CA SER A 26 8.04 -6.11 9.46
C SER A 26 9.53 -6.50 9.51
N GLY A 27 9.87 -7.72 9.11
CA GLY A 27 11.25 -8.24 9.09
C GLY A 27 12.02 -8.01 7.79
N VAL A 28 11.40 -7.41 6.75
CA VAL A 28 12.06 -7.22 5.46
C VAL A 28 13.11 -6.11 5.52
N ARG A 29 14.22 -6.31 4.80
CA ARG A 29 15.35 -5.37 4.82
C ARG A 29 15.13 -4.09 4.02
N GLU A 30 14.28 -4.16 3.00
CA GLU A 30 14.03 -3.07 2.07
C GLU A 30 12.58 -3.13 1.60
N ILE A 31 12.00 -1.94 1.43
CA ILE A 31 10.65 -1.73 0.91
C ILE A 31 10.70 -0.62 -0.14
N ALA A 32 9.87 -0.73 -1.16
CA ALA A 32 9.52 0.36 -2.05
C ALA A 32 8.18 0.95 -1.58
N VAL A 33 8.08 2.27 -1.57
CA VAL A 33 6.89 3.01 -1.17
C VAL A 33 6.59 4.08 -2.22
N ASP A 34 5.33 4.20 -2.60
CA ASP A 34 4.83 5.25 -3.48
C ASP A 34 3.46 5.75 -2.98
N THR A 35 3.09 6.97 -3.34
CA THR A 35 1.83 7.60 -2.90
C THR A 35 1.11 8.25 -4.06
N GLU A 36 -0.22 8.12 -4.09
CA GLU A 36 -1.07 8.83 -5.06
C GLU A 36 -1.83 9.97 -4.38
N GLY A 37 -1.70 11.18 -4.93
CA GLY A 37 -2.47 12.37 -4.55
C GLY A 37 -3.49 12.77 -5.63
N ALA A 38 -4.47 13.60 -5.29
CA ALA A 38 -5.43 14.14 -6.26
C ALA A 38 -5.85 15.59 -5.90
N SER A 39 -5.07 16.56 -6.38
CA SER A 39 -5.18 17.99 -5.99
C SER A 39 -6.20 18.80 -6.78
N PHE A 40 -6.82 18.25 -7.84
CA PHE A 40 -7.69 19.05 -8.72
C PHE A 40 -8.88 19.70 -8.00
N HIS A 41 -9.35 19.11 -6.90
CA HIS A 41 -10.52 19.60 -6.13
C HIS A 41 -10.19 20.13 -4.73
N ARG A 42 -8.93 20.11 -4.28
CA ARG A 42 -8.55 20.57 -2.92
C ARG A 42 -7.18 21.26 -2.92
N PHE A 43 -7.11 22.41 -2.24
CA PHE A 43 -5.88 23.19 -2.07
C PHE A 43 -4.84 22.49 -1.16
N ILE A 44 -5.30 21.71 -0.18
CA ILE A 44 -4.47 20.76 0.57
C ILE A 44 -4.83 19.37 0.06
N ASP A 45 -3.88 18.73 -0.60
CA ASP A 45 -4.07 17.42 -1.21
C ASP A 45 -4.06 16.32 -0.12
N ARG A 46 -4.81 15.24 -0.37
CA ARG A 46 -4.87 14.07 0.51
C ARG A 46 -4.10 12.93 -0.17
N ILE A 47 -3.45 12.07 0.61
CA ILE A 47 -2.98 10.78 0.08
C ILE A 47 -4.22 9.91 -0.14
N TYR A 48 -4.47 9.53 -1.39
CA TYR A 48 -5.60 8.71 -1.81
C TYR A 48 -5.26 7.23 -1.84
N LEU A 49 -4.01 6.88 -2.17
CA LEU A 49 -3.49 5.52 -2.09
C LEU A 49 -2.05 5.56 -1.60
N LEU A 50 -1.67 4.48 -0.91
CA LEU A 50 -0.29 4.18 -0.54
C LEU A 50 0.06 2.82 -1.11
N GLN A 51 1.14 2.74 -1.90
CA GLN A 51 1.63 1.49 -2.48
C GLN A 51 2.88 1.05 -1.74
N ILE A 52 2.92 -0.20 -1.27
CA ILE A 52 4.08 -0.80 -0.61
C ILE A 52 4.45 -2.09 -1.34
N THR A 53 5.73 -2.27 -1.64
CA THR A 53 6.23 -3.50 -2.27
C THR A 53 7.54 -3.95 -1.61
N THR A 54 7.61 -5.24 -1.30
CA THR A 54 8.81 -5.96 -0.90
C THR A 54 9.30 -6.82 -2.07
N ARG A 55 10.26 -7.72 -1.84
CA ARG A 55 10.65 -8.71 -2.86
C ARG A 55 9.58 -9.76 -3.14
N GLU A 56 8.67 -10.01 -2.18
CA GLU A 56 7.73 -11.15 -2.22
C GLU A 56 6.26 -10.76 -2.10
N ARG A 57 5.97 -9.51 -1.75
CA ARG A 57 4.62 -9.01 -1.46
C ARG A 57 4.44 -7.61 -1.98
N SER A 58 3.25 -7.32 -2.50
CA SER A 58 2.84 -5.97 -2.88
C SER A 58 1.43 -5.69 -2.36
N ALA A 59 1.21 -4.47 -1.90
CA ALA A 59 -0.10 -3.99 -1.46
C ALA A 59 -0.38 -2.59 -1.98
N ILE A 60 -1.65 -2.35 -2.32
CA ILE A 60 -2.26 -1.03 -2.44
C ILE A 60 -3.13 -0.83 -1.20
N ILE A 61 -2.85 0.23 -0.44
CA ILE A 61 -3.57 0.60 0.76
C ILE A 61 -4.48 1.79 0.43
N ASP A 62 -5.77 1.66 0.71
CA ASP A 62 -6.75 2.75 0.66
C ASP A 62 -6.94 3.34 2.07
N PRO A 63 -6.34 4.50 2.38
CA PRO A 63 -6.46 5.13 3.68
C PRO A 63 -7.81 5.83 3.90
N LEU A 64 -8.66 5.98 2.88
CA LEU A 64 -9.90 6.74 3.01
C LEU A 64 -10.92 6.08 3.97
N PRO A 65 -11.14 4.74 3.93
CA PRO A 65 -12.06 4.04 4.84
C PRO A 65 -11.43 3.77 6.21
N ILE A 66 -10.10 3.71 6.28
CA ILE A 66 -9.33 3.39 7.51
C ILE A 66 -9.36 4.57 8.52
N GLY A 67 -9.53 5.79 8.01
CA GLY A 67 -9.51 7.02 8.81
C GLY A 67 -8.10 7.62 8.96
N MET A 68 -8.01 8.88 9.40
CA MET A 68 -6.74 9.44 9.86
C MET A 68 -6.45 8.91 11.28
N PRO A 69 -5.18 8.62 11.63
CA PRO A 69 -4.80 8.36 13.02
C PRO A 69 -5.19 9.51 13.95
#